data_AF-A0A0S8DJQ9-F1
#
_entry.id   AF-A0A0S8DJQ9-F1
#
_cell.length_a   1.000
_cell.length_b   1.000
_cell.length_c   1.000
_cell.angle_alpha   90.00
_cell.angle_beta   90.00
_cell.angle_gamma   90.00
#
_symmetry.space_group_name_H-M   'P 1'
#
loop_
_entity.id
_entity.type
_entity.pdbx_description
1 polymer ?
#
loop_
_entity_poly.entity_id
_entity_poly.type
_entity_poly.pdbx_seq_one_letter_code
_entity_poly.pdbx_strand_id
1 'polypeptide(L)'
;MGKFQKKFDDLMSAVTFAEAGEFDTAQEFLNDRGKVLFATKENQTDNQAFTYAMSICRRIGASLDILYVSSKKILSEKMIKLSEELEKEGIKYSLSIRKGCLQNQIIDYTNVNKGILFVVIESSRNLDDDCRRTGKKMSDAWKSMKCPLVVVSELEKA
;
A
#
# COMPACT_ATOMS: atom_id res chain seq x y z
N MET A 1 11.79 -4.30 -24.34
CA MET A 1 12.93 -3.97 -23.47
C MET A 1 12.95 -4.91 -22.27
N GLY A 2 14.10 -5.48 -21.93
CA GLY A 2 14.23 -6.35 -20.75
C GLY A 2 14.26 -5.55 -19.44
N LYS A 3 13.83 -6.15 -18.32
CA LYS A 3 13.90 -5.52 -16.98
C LYS A 3 15.31 -5.03 -16.63
N PHE A 4 16.35 -5.71 -17.12
CA PHE A 4 17.75 -5.36 -16.88
C PHE A 4 18.17 -4.08 -17.63
N GLN A 5 17.86 -3.99 -18.93
CA GLN A 5 18.16 -2.80 -19.74
C GLN A 5 17.52 -1.56 -19.13
N LYS A 6 16.25 -1.66 -18.74
CA LYS A 6 15.55 -0.54 -18.14
C LYS A 6 16.16 -0.06 -16.83
N LYS A 7 16.54 -0.96 -15.93
CA LYS A 7 17.22 -0.58 -14.68
C LYS A 7 18.55 0.11 -14.92
N PHE A 8 19.27 -0.30 -15.96
CA PHE A 8 20.52 0.33 -16.35
C PHE A 8 20.28 1.73 -16.91
N ASP A 9 19.28 1.90 -17.78
CA ASP A 9 18.88 3.20 -18.33
C ASP A 9 18.40 4.17 -17.24
N ASP A 10 17.58 3.68 -16.30
CA ASP A 10 17.10 4.45 -15.15
C ASP A 10 18.29 4.90 -14.26
N LEU A 11 19.27 4.01 -14.01
CA LEU A 11 20.47 4.35 -13.24
C LEU A 11 21.33 5.41 -13.94
N MET A 12 21.59 5.25 -15.24
CA MET A 12 22.41 6.22 -16.00
C MET A 12 21.72 7.59 -16.10
N SER A 13 20.39 7.59 -16.22
CA SER A 13 19.59 8.81 -16.17
C SER A 13 19.74 9.49 -14.80
N ALA A 14 19.57 8.73 -13.70
CA ALA A 14 19.74 9.24 -12.35
C ALA A 14 21.12 9.87 -12.12
N VAL A 15 22.19 9.21 -12.58
CA VAL A 15 23.56 9.74 -12.50
C VAL A 15 23.67 11.07 -13.25
N THR A 16 23.16 11.14 -14.48
CA THR A 16 23.21 12.35 -15.31
C THR A 16 22.52 13.54 -14.63
N PHE A 17 21.33 13.33 -14.06
CA PHE A 17 20.62 14.40 -13.32
C PHE A 17 21.34 14.80 -12.04
N ALA A 18 21.91 13.84 -11.31
CA ALA A 18 22.69 14.13 -10.10
C ALA A 18 23.95 14.96 -10.43
N GLU A 19 24.63 14.68 -11.54
CA GLU A 19 25.79 15.44 -12.03
C GLU A 19 25.42 16.87 -12.43
N ALA A 20 24.20 17.08 -12.96
CA ALA A 20 23.66 18.41 -13.25
C ALA A 20 23.18 19.17 -11.99
N GLY A 21 23.25 18.55 -10.80
CA GLY A 21 22.75 19.11 -9.55
C GLY A 21 21.24 18.98 -9.34
N GLU A 22 20.54 18.24 -10.22
CA GLU A 22 19.11 17.98 -10.15
C GLU A 22 18.80 16.73 -9.31
N PHE A 23 19.05 16.81 -8.01
CA PHE A 23 18.92 15.65 -7.11
C PHE A 23 17.50 15.10 -6.99
N ASP A 24 16.47 15.97 -7.03
CA ASP A 24 15.07 15.53 -6.96
C ASP A 24 14.73 14.67 -8.19
N THR A 25 15.07 15.15 -9.40
CA THR A 25 14.89 14.43 -10.65
C THR A 25 15.67 13.12 -10.66
N ALA A 26 16.93 13.14 -10.20
CA ALA A 26 17.76 11.94 -10.08
C ALA A 26 17.10 10.87 -9.20
N GLN A 27 16.45 11.29 -8.11
CA GLN A 27 15.77 10.39 -7.19
C GLN A 27 14.52 9.76 -7.82
N GLU A 28 13.81 10.48 -8.70
CA GLU A 28 12.65 9.94 -9.42
C GLU A 28 13.01 8.76 -10.32
N PHE A 29 14.19 8.77 -10.95
CA PHE A 29 14.69 7.63 -11.75
C PHE A 29 15.06 6.42 -10.89
N LEU A 30 15.45 6.62 -9.62
CA LEU A 30 15.84 5.54 -8.71
C LEU A 30 14.68 4.98 -7.90
N ASN A 31 13.62 5.76 -7.70
CA ASN A 31 12.45 5.34 -6.96
C ASN A 31 11.66 4.29 -7.75
N ASP A 32 11.12 3.27 -7.06
CA ASP A 32 10.09 2.41 -7.66
C ASP A 32 8.95 3.32 -8.17
N ARG A 33 8.13 2.83 -9.12
CA ARG A 33 7.08 3.59 -9.83
C ARG A 33 5.89 4.02 -8.93
N GLY A 34 6.16 4.34 -7.68
CA GLY A 34 5.23 4.52 -6.59
C GLY A 34 5.06 3.25 -5.77
N LYS A 35 4.24 3.39 -4.73
CA LYS A 35 3.88 2.34 -3.80
C LYS A 35 2.38 2.20 -3.73
N VAL A 36 1.88 0.99 -3.66
CA VAL A 36 0.47 0.73 -3.31
C VAL A 36 0.42 0.42 -1.82
N LEU A 37 -0.50 1.04 -1.08
CA LEU A 37 -0.71 0.72 0.33
C LEU A 37 -1.85 -0.29 0.45
N PHE A 38 -1.58 -1.51 0.90
CA PHE A 38 -2.62 -2.45 1.33
C PHE A 38 -2.81 -2.33 2.84
N ALA A 39 -4.01 -1.96 3.28
CA ALA A 39 -4.29 -1.73 4.70
C ALA A 39 -5.38 -2.69 5.19
N THR A 40 -5.07 -3.43 6.26
CA THR A 40 -5.99 -4.43 6.83
C THR A 40 -5.85 -4.60 8.35
N LYS A 41 -6.79 -5.31 8.98
CA LYS A 41 -6.79 -5.60 10.42
C LYS A 41 -6.85 -7.10 10.72
N GLU A 42 -6.51 -7.51 11.94
CA GLU A 42 -6.42 -8.93 12.36
C GLU A 42 -7.66 -9.78 12.04
N ASN A 43 -8.85 -9.17 11.99
CA ASN A 43 -10.12 -9.85 11.72
C ASN A 43 -10.71 -9.56 10.32
N GLN A 44 -9.98 -8.85 9.46
CA GLN A 44 -10.35 -8.58 8.07
C GLN A 44 -9.19 -9.07 7.22
N THR A 45 -9.42 -10.10 6.41
CA THR A 45 -8.38 -10.56 5.49
C THR A 45 -9.09 -11.33 4.41
N ASP A 46 -9.92 -10.59 3.69
CA ASP A 46 -10.35 -10.99 2.36
C ASP A 46 -9.10 -11.08 1.47
N ASN A 47 -8.90 -12.27 0.91
CA ASN A 47 -7.76 -12.51 0.02
C ASN A 47 -7.90 -11.70 -1.28
N GLN A 48 -9.09 -11.31 -1.71
CA GLN A 48 -9.31 -10.60 -2.97
C GLN A 48 -8.70 -9.19 -2.93
N ALA A 49 -8.87 -8.45 -1.83
CA ALA A 49 -8.28 -7.13 -1.66
C ALA A 49 -6.74 -7.18 -1.74
N PHE A 50 -6.13 -8.18 -1.10
CA PHE A 50 -4.70 -8.41 -1.19
C PHE A 50 -4.26 -8.81 -2.61
N THR A 51 -4.92 -9.80 -3.21
CA THR A 51 -4.63 -10.27 -4.58
C THR A 51 -4.77 -9.13 -5.59
N TYR A 52 -5.74 -8.23 -5.40
CA TYR A 52 -5.91 -7.03 -6.20
C TYR A 52 -4.69 -6.10 -6.08
N ALA A 53 -4.27 -5.77 -4.85
CA ALA A 53 -3.11 -4.92 -4.62
C ALA A 53 -1.84 -5.52 -5.25
N MET A 54 -1.61 -6.82 -5.04
CA MET A 54 -0.49 -7.56 -5.63
C MET A 54 -0.52 -7.55 -7.16
N SER A 55 -1.69 -7.82 -7.75
CA SER A 55 -1.90 -7.83 -9.20
C SER A 55 -1.60 -6.47 -9.84
N ILE A 56 -1.97 -5.37 -9.18
CA ILE A 56 -1.64 -4.04 -9.67
C ILE A 56 -0.15 -3.76 -9.54
N CYS A 57 0.46 -4.01 -8.37
CA CYS A 57 1.90 -3.82 -8.18
C CYS A 57 2.71 -4.49 -9.29
N ARG A 58 2.36 -5.74 -9.63
CA ARG A 58 2.97 -6.47 -10.74
C ARG A 58 2.81 -5.78 -12.10
N ARG A 59 1.62 -5.25 -12.40
CA ARG A 59 1.30 -4.62 -13.70
C ARG A 59 2.00 -3.29 -13.87
N ILE A 60 2.01 -2.46 -12.83
CA ILE A 60 2.56 -1.10 -12.94
C ILE A 60 4.04 -1.03 -12.56
N GLY A 61 4.56 -2.05 -11.86
CA GLY A 61 5.92 -2.09 -11.35
C GLY A 61 6.11 -1.27 -10.06
N ALA A 62 5.06 -1.18 -9.25
CA ALA A 62 5.08 -0.52 -7.94
C ALA A 62 5.48 -1.54 -6.85
N SER A 63 6.00 -1.04 -5.73
CA SER A 63 6.16 -1.84 -4.51
C SER A 63 4.88 -1.81 -3.67
N LEU A 64 4.77 -2.76 -2.73
CA LEU A 64 3.62 -2.90 -1.86
C LEU A 64 3.99 -2.52 -0.42
N ASP A 65 3.39 -1.47 0.12
CA ASP A 65 3.43 -1.22 1.57
C ASP A 65 2.20 -1.89 2.21
N ILE A 66 2.42 -2.63 3.29
CA ILE A 66 1.37 -3.34 4.03
C ILE A 66 1.22 -2.68 5.40
N LEU A 67 0.04 -2.14 5.68
CA LEU A 67 -0.34 -1.62 6.98
C LEU A 67 -1.28 -2.62 7.67
N TYR A 68 -0.76 -3.28 8.71
CA TYR A 68 -1.51 -4.29 9.45
C TYR A 68 -1.83 -3.79 10.86
N VAL A 69 -3.11 -3.66 11.17
CA VAL A 69 -3.58 -3.22 12.50
C VAL A 69 -3.97 -4.43 13.34
N SER A 70 -3.24 -4.65 14.44
CA SER A 70 -3.50 -5.73 15.39
C SER A 70 -3.31 -5.25 16.82
N SER A 71 -4.24 -5.62 17.69
CA SER A 71 -4.20 -5.32 19.13
C SER A 71 -2.95 -5.90 19.81
N LYS A 72 -2.46 -7.04 19.33
CA LYS A 72 -1.31 -7.76 19.89
C LYS A 72 0.03 -7.38 19.25
N LYS A 73 0.03 -6.65 18.13
CA LYS A 73 1.22 -6.37 17.28
C LYS A 73 1.92 -7.66 16.80
N ILE A 74 1.18 -8.74 16.63
CA ILE A 74 1.70 -10.03 16.16
C ILE A 74 1.12 -10.30 14.78
N LEU A 75 1.92 -10.83 13.86
CA LEU A 75 1.44 -11.27 12.55
C LEU A 75 0.53 -12.48 12.69
N SER A 76 -0.61 -12.45 12.00
CA SER A 76 -1.44 -13.64 11.87
C SER A 76 -0.83 -14.62 10.89
N GLU A 77 -1.16 -15.91 11.02
CA GLU A 77 -0.75 -16.94 10.06
C GLU A 77 -1.15 -16.60 8.62
N LYS A 78 -2.29 -15.89 8.45
CA LYS A 78 -2.70 -15.37 7.15
C LYS A 78 -1.69 -14.37 6.60
N MET A 79 -1.26 -13.39 7.39
CA MET A 79 -0.27 -12.40 6.94
C MET A 79 1.07 -13.06 6.57
N ILE A 80 1.47 -14.12 7.26
CA ILE A 80 2.67 -14.89 6.93
C ILE A 80 2.54 -15.52 5.53
N LYS A 81 1.39 -16.15 5.24
CA LYS A 81 1.11 -16.72 3.90
C LYS A 81 1.10 -15.66 2.80
N LEU A 82 0.56 -14.48 3.09
CA LEU A 82 0.54 -13.36 2.14
C LEU A 82 1.97 -12.86 1.84
N SER A 83 2.85 -12.78 2.84
CA SER A 83 4.27 -12.43 2.60
C SER A 83 4.99 -13.46 1.73
N GLU A 84 4.75 -14.75 1.95
CA GLU A 84 5.33 -15.81 1.12
C GLU A 84 4.88 -15.71 -0.36
N GLU A 85 3.65 -15.27 -0.60
CA GLU A 85 3.13 -15.04 -1.96
C GLU A 85 3.82 -13.86 -2.65
N LEU A 86 4.07 -12.76 -1.93
CA LEU A 86 4.80 -11.60 -2.47
C LEU A 86 6.24 -11.93 -2.84
N GLU A 87 6.90 -12.75 -2.01
CA GLU A 87 8.25 -13.21 -2.26
C GLU A 87 8.32 -14.06 -3.53
N LYS A 88 7.35 -14.97 -3.73
CA LYS A 88 7.25 -15.79 -4.95
C LYS A 88 7.03 -14.95 -6.20
N GLU A 89 6.21 -13.90 -6.11
CA GLU A 89 5.95 -12.99 -7.24
C GLU A 89 7.09 -11.97 -7.47
N GLY A 90 8.10 -11.93 -6.59
CA GLY A 90 9.23 -10.99 -6.68
C GLY A 90 8.81 -9.53 -6.51
N ILE A 91 7.74 -9.28 -5.77
CA ILE A 91 7.23 -7.94 -5.48
C ILE A 91 7.93 -7.43 -4.22
N LYS A 92 8.64 -6.30 -4.35
CA LYS A 92 9.19 -5.61 -3.19
C LYS A 92 8.05 -5.18 -2.29
N TYR A 93 8.14 -5.48 -1.00
CA TYR A 93 7.14 -5.06 -0.04
C TYR A 93 7.77 -4.57 1.28
N SER A 94 6.99 -3.78 2.02
CA SER A 94 7.28 -3.44 3.41
C SER A 94 6.07 -3.74 4.29
N LEU A 95 6.30 -4.06 5.56
CA LEU A 95 5.24 -4.41 6.50
C LEU A 95 5.33 -3.54 7.75
N SER A 96 4.23 -2.84 8.04
CA SER A 96 4.07 -1.95 9.19
C SER A 96 2.94 -2.43 10.09
N ILE A 97 3.29 -2.96 11.25
CA ILE A 97 2.31 -3.38 12.26
C ILE A 97 1.99 -2.20 13.17
N ARG A 98 0.70 -1.93 13.38
CA ARG A 98 0.17 -0.81 14.18
C ARG A 98 -0.96 -1.26 15.10
N LYS A 99 -1.34 -0.38 16.04
CA LYS A 99 -2.51 -0.53 16.92
C LYS A 99 -3.47 0.64 16.68
N GLY A 100 -4.72 0.49 17.12
CA GLY A 100 -5.72 1.56 17.07
C GLY A 100 -6.66 1.42 15.87
N CYS A 101 -7.30 2.53 15.47
CA CYS A 101 -8.25 2.52 14.36
C CYS A 101 -7.53 2.49 13.00
N LEU A 102 -7.94 1.56 12.13
CA LEU A 102 -7.33 1.37 10.79
C LEU A 102 -7.36 2.65 9.96
N GLN A 103 -8.47 3.37 9.97
CA GLN A 103 -8.62 4.63 9.24
C GLN A 103 -7.58 5.68 9.66
N ASN A 104 -7.43 5.93 10.96
CA ASN A 104 -6.43 6.88 11.45
C ASN A 104 -5.02 6.42 11.08
N GLN A 105 -4.72 5.12 11.19
CA GLN A 105 -3.42 4.61 10.80
C GLN A 105 -3.15 4.77 9.29
N ILE A 106 -4.16 4.64 8.42
CA ILE A 106 -4.02 4.90 6.97
C ILE A 106 -3.72 6.39 6.73
N ILE A 107 -4.48 7.29 7.37
CA ILE A 107 -4.28 8.74 7.23
C ILE A 107 -2.88 9.14 7.72
N ASP A 108 -2.48 8.67 8.90
CA ASP A 108 -1.16 8.93 9.46
C ASP A 108 -0.05 8.38 8.55
N TYR A 109 -0.23 7.15 8.05
CA TYR A 109 0.74 6.52 7.17
C TYR A 109 0.92 7.30 5.86
N THR A 110 -0.18 7.69 5.21
CA THR A 110 -0.15 8.40 3.92
C THR A 110 0.29 9.87 4.05
N ASN A 111 0.16 10.48 5.24
CA ASN A 111 0.72 11.80 5.52
C ASN A 111 2.24 11.77 5.68
N VAL A 112 2.79 10.71 6.26
CA VAL A 112 4.23 10.57 6.51
C VAL A 112 4.96 9.99 5.30
N ASN A 113 4.38 8.99 4.65
CA ASN A 113 5.02 8.26 3.55
C ASN A 113 4.61 8.86 2.20
N LYS A 114 5.57 9.47 1.52
CA LYS A 114 5.39 9.96 0.14
C LYS A 114 5.41 8.81 -0.87
N GLY A 115 4.88 9.07 -2.06
CA GLY A 115 4.92 8.12 -3.18
C GLY A 115 3.87 7.00 -3.11
N ILE A 116 2.90 7.09 -2.19
CA ILE A 116 1.73 6.20 -2.17
C ILE A 116 0.80 6.61 -3.31
N LEU A 117 0.63 5.72 -4.28
CA LEU A 117 -0.22 5.95 -5.46
C LEU A 117 -1.70 5.90 -5.10
N PHE A 118 -2.10 4.92 -4.30
CA PHE A 118 -3.44 4.74 -3.76
C PHE A 118 -3.42 3.71 -2.64
N VAL A 119 -4.49 3.71 -1.84
CA VAL A 119 -4.72 2.76 -0.75
C VAL A 119 -5.74 1.72 -1.18
N VAL A 120 -5.47 0.45 -0.91
CA VAL A 120 -6.40 -0.67 -1.10
C VAL A 120 -6.88 -1.14 0.27
N ILE A 121 -8.20 -1.16 0.45
CA ILE A 121 -8.87 -1.70 1.63
C ILE A 121 -9.95 -2.70 1.22
N GLU A 122 -10.22 -3.63 2.12
CA GLU A 122 -11.39 -4.51 2.04
C GLU A 122 -12.66 -3.74 2.39
N SER A 123 -13.72 -3.95 1.60
CA SER A 123 -15.09 -3.50 1.87
C SER A 123 -15.69 -4.34 2.98
N SER A 124 -15.32 -4.03 4.21
CA SER A 124 -15.93 -4.67 5.37
C SER A 124 -16.94 -3.70 5.98
N ARG A 125 -18.12 -4.22 6.33
CA ARG A 125 -19.19 -3.47 7.02
C ARG A 125 -18.75 -2.88 8.37
N ASN A 126 -17.54 -3.20 8.85
CA ASN A 126 -17.00 -2.91 10.19
C ASN A 126 -15.70 -2.09 10.17
N LEU A 127 -15.40 -1.34 9.10
CA LEU A 127 -14.30 -0.35 9.13
C LEU A 127 -14.62 0.81 10.10
N ASP A 128 -15.91 1.05 10.33
CA ASP A 128 -16.43 2.17 11.12
C ASP A 128 -16.44 1.92 12.64
N ASP A 129 -16.52 0.66 13.08
CA ASP A 129 -16.82 0.33 14.49
C ASP A 129 -15.65 0.53 15.47
N ASP A 130 -14.40 0.54 14.98
CA ASP A 130 -13.20 0.64 15.82
C ASP A 130 -12.82 2.09 16.18
N CYS A 131 -13.32 3.07 15.43
CA CYS A 131 -13.08 4.48 15.70
C CYS A 131 -14.11 4.99 16.73
N ARG A 132 -13.95 4.62 18.01
CA ARG A 132 -14.72 5.22 19.13
C ARG A 132 -14.43 6.71 19.25
N ARG A 133 -15.14 7.53 18.46
CA ARG A 133 -15.52 8.95 18.64
C ARG A 133 -15.65 9.60 17.27
N THR A 134 -16.90 9.73 16.86
CA THR A 134 -17.55 10.84 16.14
C THR A 134 -18.41 10.28 15.02
N GLY A 135 -19.72 10.56 15.08
CA GLY A 135 -20.70 10.23 14.04
C GLY A 135 -20.49 10.98 12.73
N LYS A 136 -19.24 11.14 12.28
CA LYS A 136 -18.89 11.61 10.95
C LYS A 136 -18.94 10.40 10.02
N LYS A 137 -19.75 10.51 8.97
CA LYS A 137 -19.87 9.48 7.94
C LYS A 137 -18.47 9.21 7.36
N MET A 138 -18.17 7.95 7.05
CA MET A 138 -16.93 7.48 6.42
C MET A 138 -16.44 8.41 5.29
N SER A 139 -17.37 9.00 4.54
CA SER A 139 -17.10 9.98 3.47
C SER A 139 -16.30 11.20 3.91
N ASP A 140 -16.37 11.63 5.17
CA ASP A 140 -15.76 12.89 5.63
C ASP A 140 -14.31 12.73 6.08
N ALA A 141 -13.96 11.59 6.66
CA ALA A 141 -12.60 11.33 7.13
C ALA A 141 -11.65 10.93 5.99
N TRP A 142 -12.16 10.40 4.87
CA TRP A 142 -11.36 10.18 3.66
C TRP A 142 -11.12 11.47 2.84
N LYS A 143 -11.91 12.53 3.04
CA LYS A 143 -11.74 13.82 2.31
C LYS A 143 -10.37 14.46 2.52
N SER A 144 -9.69 14.17 3.63
CA SER A 144 -8.36 14.69 3.92
C SER A 144 -7.22 13.86 3.31
N MET A 145 -7.50 12.70 2.71
CA MET A 145 -6.45 11.91 2.07
C MET A 145 -5.98 12.53 0.77
N LYS A 146 -4.66 12.53 0.58
CA LYS A 146 -4.00 13.08 -0.61
C LYS A 146 -3.83 12.06 -1.75
N CYS A 147 -4.33 10.84 -1.56
CA CYS A 147 -4.28 9.78 -2.56
C CYS A 147 -5.63 9.05 -2.68
N PRO A 148 -5.94 8.44 -3.83
CA PRO A 148 -7.14 7.64 -4.03
C PRO A 148 -7.25 6.48 -3.04
N LEU A 149 -8.50 6.15 -2.71
CA LEU A 149 -8.87 4.96 -1.93
C LEU A 149 -9.61 4.00 -2.85
N VAL A 150 -9.13 2.76 -2.91
CA VAL A 150 -9.74 1.65 -3.62
C VAL A 150 -10.35 0.70 -2.59
N VAL A 151 -11.65 0.49 -2.73
CA VAL A 151 -12.43 -0.39 -1.87
C VAL A 151 -12.78 -1.65 -2.66
N VAL A 152 -12.28 -2.80 -2.21
CA VAL A 152 -12.51 -4.09 -2.87
C VAL A 152 -13.60 -4.84 -2.10
N SER A 153 -14.69 -5.18 -2.77
CA SER A 153 -15.80 -5.92 -2.17
C SER A 153 -15.88 -7.31 -2.77
N GLU A 154 -16.22 -8.32 -1.97
CA GLU A 154 -16.61 -9.62 -2.51
C GLU A 154 -17.93 -9.45 -3.29
N LEU A 155 -18.00 -10.05 -4.48
CA LEU A 155 -19.28 -10.21 -5.17
C LEU A 155 -20.12 -11.21 -4.37
N GLU A 156 -21.23 -10.75 -3.78
CA GLU A 156 -22.24 -11.64 -3.21
C GLU A 156 -22.68 -12.60 -4.33
N LYS A 157 -22.37 -13.89 -4.17
CA LYS A 157 -22.89 -14.92 -5.08
C LYS A 157 -24.41 -14.96 -4.90
N ALA A 158 -25.12 -14.54 -5.95
CA ALA A 158 -26.57 -14.62 -6.06
C ALA A 158 -27.06 -16.07 -6.04
#